data_AF-A0A0F9G7U5-F1
#
_entry.id   AF-A0A0F9G7U5-F1
#
_cell.length_a   1.000
_cell.length_b   1.000
_cell.length_c   1.000
_cell.angle_alpha   90.00
_cell.angle_beta   90.00
_cell.angle_gamma   90.00
#
_symmetry.space_group_name_H-M   'P 1'
#
loop_
_entity.id
_entity.type
_entity.pdbx_description
1 polymer ?
#
loop_
_entity_poly.entity_id
_entity_poly.type
_entity_poly.pdbx_seq_one_letter_code
_entity_poly.pdbx_strand_id
1 'polypeptide(L)'
;MVNPRAWLAEGIATYALVFFGPLSVILAAAAFGDGLSIEGILMISFSHGAAIGLMVYAFGHISGAHINPAVTIPMIITKKISVADGAGYIASQLIGGIIAGLIMNYVYVKKAETEA
;
A
#
# COMPACT_ATOMS: atom_id res chain seq x y z
N MET A 1 11.67 18.17 -12.26
CA MET A 1 12.94 17.84 -11.57
C MET A 1 12.64 16.69 -10.64
N VAL A 2 13.50 15.69 -10.64
CA VAL A 2 13.48 14.59 -9.69
C VAL A 2 13.40 15.14 -8.26
N ASN A 3 12.32 14.83 -7.55
CA ASN A 3 12.14 15.22 -6.15
C ASN A 3 12.24 13.96 -5.26
N PRO A 4 13.40 13.67 -4.66
CA PRO A 4 13.62 12.47 -3.85
C PRO A 4 12.63 12.34 -2.69
N ARG A 5 12.12 13.46 -2.16
CA ARG A 5 11.12 13.46 -1.09
C ARG A 5 9.79 12.87 -1.55
N ALA A 6 9.39 13.17 -2.78
CA ALA A 6 8.15 12.64 -3.35
C ALA A 6 8.26 11.13 -3.63
N TRP A 7 9.43 10.67 -4.10
CA TRP A 7 9.70 9.24 -4.30
C TRP A 7 9.67 8.46 -2.98
N LEU A 8 10.32 8.98 -1.94
CA LEU A 8 10.27 8.38 -0.61
C LEU A 8 8.85 8.36 -0.05
N ALA A 9 8.09 9.44 -0.23
CA ALA A 9 6.69 9.52 0.19
C ALA A 9 5.82 8.44 -0.49
N GLU A 10 5.98 8.22 -1.80
CA GLU A 10 5.29 7.14 -2.51
C GLU A 10 5.66 5.75 -1.97
N GLY A 11 6.94 5.52 -1.69
CA GLY A 11 7.39 4.26 -1.10
C GLY A 11 6.79 4.00 0.29
N ILE A 12 6.81 4.99 1.18
CA ILE A 12 6.23 4.88 2.53
C ILE A 12 4.71 4.68 2.45
N ALA A 13 4.04 5.41 1.58
CA ALA A 13 2.60 5.36 1.44
C ALA A 13 2.13 4.03 0.82
N THR A 14 2.84 3.50 -0.19
CA THR A 14 2.56 2.15 -0.72
C THR A 14 2.92 1.06 0.28
N TYR A 15 3.99 1.22 1.07
CA TYR A 15 4.28 0.31 2.19
C TYR A 15 3.09 0.22 3.14
N ALA A 16 2.53 1.35 3.57
CA ALA A 16 1.39 1.35 4.48
C ALA A 16 0.15 0.68 3.86
N LEU A 17 -0.15 0.94 2.59
CA LEU A 17 -1.24 0.27 1.87
C LEU A 17 -1.05 -1.26 1.85
N VAL A 18 0.13 -1.73 1.46
CA VAL A 18 0.42 -3.17 1.29
C VAL A 18 0.65 -3.88 2.63
N PHE A 19 0.97 -3.14 3.70
CA PHE A 19 1.08 -3.72 5.03
C PHE A 19 -0.30 -3.82 5.69
N PHE A 20 -1.00 -2.70 5.88
CA PHE A 20 -2.28 -2.68 6.62
C PHE A 20 -3.43 -3.32 5.87
N GLY A 21 -3.44 -3.24 4.53
CA GLY A 21 -4.48 -3.83 3.71
C GLY A 21 -4.51 -5.36 3.86
N PRO A 22 -3.53 -6.10 3.33
CA PRO A 22 -3.42 -7.54 3.51
C PRO A 22 -3.41 -8.00 4.99
N LEU A 23 -2.82 -7.24 5.92
CA LEU A 23 -2.90 -7.58 7.35
C LEU A 23 -4.36 -7.64 7.84
N SER A 24 -5.22 -6.73 7.38
CA SER A 24 -6.64 -6.78 7.72
C SER A 24 -7.34 -8.03 7.22
N VAL A 25 -6.86 -8.64 6.12
CA VAL A 25 -7.38 -9.92 5.61
C VAL A 25 -6.99 -11.06 6.55
N ILE A 26 -5.72 -11.10 6.97
CA ILE A 26 -5.23 -12.10 7.93
C ILE A 26 -6.02 -12.01 9.25
N LEU A 27 -6.24 -10.79 9.75
CA LEU A 27 -6.97 -10.58 11.00
C LEU A 27 -8.46 -10.87 10.87
N ALA A 28 -9.08 -10.55 9.72
CA ALA A 28 -10.47 -10.90 9.45
C ALA A 28 -10.67 -12.42 9.43
N ALA A 29 -9.76 -13.16 8.79
CA ALA A 29 -9.78 -14.63 8.80
C ALA A 29 -9.65 -15.19 10.22
N ALA A 30 -8.74 -14.64 11.03
CA ALA A 30 -8.56 -15.06 12.43
C ALA A 30 -9.79 -14.74 13.32
N ALA A 31 -10.49 -13.63 13.06
CA ALA A 31 -11.62 -13.18 13.86
C ALA A 31 -12.96 -13.79 13.45
N PHE A 32 -13.16 -14.03 12.15
CA PHE A 32 -14.46 -14.40 11.56
C PHE A 32 -14.43 -15.68 10.72
N GLY A 33 -13.28 -16.34 10.64
CA GLY A 33 -13.05 -17.52 9.81
C GLY A 33 -12.68 -17.19 8.36
N ASP A 34 -12.25 -18.20 7.61
CA ASP A 34 -11.74 -18.06 6.23
C ASP A 34 -12.83 -17.73 5.17
N GLY A 35 -14.08 -17.69 5.60
CA GLY A 35 -15.22 -17.37 4.74
C GLY A 35 -15.41 -15.86 4.53
N LEU A 36 -16.17 -15.51 3.48
CA LEU A 36 -16.57 -14.13 3.19
C LEU A 36 -17.76 -13.70 4.06
N SER A 37 -17.52 -13.50 5.35
CA SER A 37 -18.50 -12.89 6.26
C SER A 37 -18.67 -11.39 5.97
N ILE A 38 -19.85 -10.84 6.28
CA ILE A 38 -20.12 -9.40 6.10
C ILE A 38 -19.16 -8.59 6.98
N GLU A 39 -18.95 -9.03 8.23
CA GLU A 39 -18.05 -8.43 9.20
C GLU A 39 -16.60 -8.40 8.69
N GLY A 40 -16.12 -9.51 8.13
CA GLY A 40 -14.79 -9.61 7.53
C GLY A 40 -14.63 -8.68 6.34
N ILE A 41 -15.60 -8.66 5.42
CA ILE A 41 -15.59 -7.75 4.26
C ILE A 41 -15.54 -6.28 4.71
N LEU A 42 -16.36 -5.90 5.69
CA LEU A 42 -16.38 -4.53 6.21
C LEU A 42 -15.05 -4.16 6.88
N MET A 43 -14.48 -5.06 7.70
CA MET A 43 -13.18 -4.84 8.34
C MET A 43 -12.08 -4.64 7.30
N ILE A 44 -12.00 -5.50 6.28
CA ILE A 44 -10.98 -5.42 5.21
C ILE A 44 -11.15 -4.13 4.41
N SER A 45 -12.38 -3.82 4.02
CA SER A 45 -12.69 -2.66 3.16
C SER A 45 -12.40 -1.35 3.87
N PHE A 46 -12.82 -1.22 5.14
CA PHE A 46 -12.57 -0.03 5.94
C PHE A 46 -11.08 0.14 6.24
N SER A 47 -10.36 -0.95 6.54
CA SER A 47 -8.92 -0.89 6.82
C SER A 47 -8.12 -0.43 5.60
N HIS A 48 -8.40 -0.96 4.41
CA HIS A 48 -7.77 -0.51 3.17
C HIS A 48 -8.10 0.96 2.87
N GLY A 49 -9.38 1.33 2.94
CA GLY A 49 -9.83 2.70 2.70
C GLY A 49 -9.21 3.70 3.67
N ALA A 50 -9.15 3.37 4.96
CA ALA A 50 -8.55 4.20 5.99
C ALA A 50 -7.04 4.35 5.81
N ALA A 51 -6.33 3.27 5.47
CA ALA A 51 -4.90 3.33 5.17
C ALA A 51 -4.61 4.27 3.98
N ILE A 52 -5.38 4.14 2.89
CA ILE A 52 -5.27 5.05 1.74
C ILE A 52 -5.57 6.48 2.16
N GLY A 53 -6.71 6.71 2.83
CA GLY A 53 -7.14 8.04 3.26
C GLY A 53 -6.10 8.74 4.14
N LEU A 54 -5.51 8.00 5.09
CA LEU A 54 -4.46 8.52 5.96
C LEU A 54 -3.19 8.86 5.17
N MET A 55 -2.76 8.00 4.24
CA MET A 55 -1.57 8.27 3.43
C MET A 55 -1.78 9.42 2.45
N VAL A 56 -2.97 9.56 1.88
CA VAL A 56 -3.32 10.72 1.04
C VAL A 56 -3.31 12.00 1.87
N TYR A 57 -3.86 11.98 3.09
CA TYR A 57 -3.80 13.14 3.99
C TYR A 57 -2.35 13.52 4.34
N ALA A 58 -1.53 12.53 4.71
CA ALA A 58 -0.15 12.74 5.14
C ALA A 58 0.81 13.12 4.00
N PHE A 59 0.67 12.52 2.81
CA PHE A 59 1.65 12.63 1.72
C PHE A 59 1.11 13.26 0.43
N GLY A 60 -0.21 13.51 0.34
CA GLY A 60 -0.83 14.09 -0.86
C GLY A 60 -0.22 15.44 -1.25
N HIS A 61 0.13 16.28 -0.28
CA HIS A 61 0.78 17.57 -0.52
C HIS A 61 2.28 17.44 -0.88
N ILE A 62 2.89 16.25 -0.71
CA ILE A 62 4.30 15.99 -0.98
C ILE A 62 4.48 15.33 -2.35
N SER A 63 3.73 14.26 -2.63
CA SER A 63 3.85 13.48 -3.87
C SER A 63 2.60 13.43 -4.73
N GLY A 64 1.44 13.88 -4.21
CA GLY A 64 0.14 13.58 -4.81
C GLY A 64 -0.42 12.22 -4.37
N ALA A 65 0.34 11.44 -3.59
CA ALA A 65 -0.04 10.14 -3.04
C ALA A 65 -0.68 9.23 -4.10
N HIS A 66 0.02 8.97 -5.21
CA HIS A 66 -0.47 8.06 -6.24
C HIS A 66 -0.57 6.64 -5.69
N ILE A 67 0.42 6.23 -4.89
CA ILE A 67 0.54 4.99 -4.12
C ILE A 67 0.33 3.71 -4.94
N ASN A 68 0.32 3.82 -6.26
CA ASN A 68 -0.13 2.80 -7.18
C ASN A 68 0.37 3.11 -8.61
N PRO A 69 1.02 2.13 -9.28
CA PRO A 69 1.43 2.29 -10.67
C PRO A 69 0.26 2.55 -11.63
N ALA A 70 -0.90 1.95 -11.38
CA ALA A 70 -2.12 2.14 -12.18
C ALA A 70 -2.73 3.55 -12.03
N VAL A 71 -2.38 4.28 -10.98
CA VAL A 71 -2.70 5.72 -10.84
C VAL A 71 -1.62 6.56 -11.51
N THR A 72 -0.35 6.18 -11.37
CA THR A 72 0.79 6.94 -11.89
C THR A 72 0.84 6.94 -13.42
N ILE A 73 0.55 5.83 -14.07
CA ILE A 73 0.59 5.70 -15.54
C ILE A 73 -0.36 6.70 -16.23
N PRO A 74 -1.66 6.79 -15.87
CA PRO A 74 -2.53 7.83 -16.40
C PRO A 74 -2.05 9.25 -16.14
N MET A 75 -1.41 9.51 -14.99
CA MET A 75 -0.86 10.84 -14.67
C MET A 75 0.31 11.20 -15.57
N ILE A 76 1.13 10.21 -15.98
CA ILE A 76 2.17 10.38 -17.00
C ILE A 76 1.53 10.70 -18.37
N ILE A 77 0.54 9.89 -18.79
CA ILE A 77 -0.13 10.04 -20.10
C ILE A 77 -0.79 11.42 -20.23
N THR A 78 -1.42 11.88 -19.16
CA THR A 78 -2.08 13.19 -19.09
C THR A 78 -1.12 14.34 -18.78
N LYS A 79 0.20 14.09 -18.76
CA LYS A 79 1.27 15.07 -18.52
C LYS A 79 1.15 15.83 -17.19
N LYS A 80 0.48 15.25 -16.19
CA LYS A 80 0.40 15.79 -14.82
C LYS A 80 1.66 15.51 -14.01
N ILE A 81 2.44 14.52 -14.42
CA ILE A 81 3.79 14.21 -13.91
C ILE A 81 4.70 13.91 -15.10
N SER A 82 5.99 14.18 -14.98
CA SER A 82 6.96 13.82 -16.02
C SER A 82 7.14 12.31 -16.11
N VAL A 83 7.56 11.80 -17.27
CA VAL A 83 7.85 10.36 -17.45
C VAL A 83 8.93 9.89 -16.45
N ALA A 84 9.98 10.69 -16.24
CA ALA A 84 11.06 10.37 -15.32
C ALA A 84 10.59 10.32 -13.86
N ASP A 85 9.79 11.30 -13.43
CA ASP A 85 9.25 11.34 -12.07
C ASP A 85 8.26 10.19 -11.85
N GLY A 86 7.41 9.91 -12.84
CA GLY A 86 6.45 8.81 -12.78
C GLY A 86 7.12 7.42 -12.77
N ALA A 87 8.22 7.23 -13.50
CA ALA A 87 9.03 6.01 -13.40
C ALA A 87 9.63 5.85 -11.99
N GLY A 88 10.13 6.95 -11.41
CA GLY A 88 10.63 6.96 -10.03
C GLY A 88 9.55 6.66 -8.99
N TYR A 89 8.31 7.14 -9.21
CA TYR A 89 7.15 6.80 -8.39
C TYR A 89 6.88 5.30 -8.44
N ILE A 90 6.77 4.72 -9.64
CA ILE A 90 6.50 3.28 -9.83
C ILE A 90 7.58 2.43 -9.16
N ALA A 91 8.86 2.76 -9.35
CA ALA A 91 9.95 2.05 -8.69
C ALA A 91 9.84 2.13 -7.16
N SER A 92 9.55 3.32 -6.62
CA SER A 92 9.42 3.52 -5.17
C SER A 92 8.20 2.79 -4.59
N GLN A 93 7.07 2.81 -5.30
CA GLN A 93 5.85 2.07 -4.94
C GLN A 93 6.12 0.56 -4.87
N LEU A 94 6.79 0.01 -5.88
CA LEU A 94 7.16 -1.41 -5.92
C LEU A 94 8.11 -1.77 -4.77
N ILE A 95 9.13 -0.95 -4.50
CA ILE A 95 10.05 -1.17 -3.38
C ILE A 95 9.29 -1.14 -2.04
N GLY A 96 8.44 -0.15 -1.82
CA GLY A 96 7.62 -0.03 -0.61
C GLY A 96 6.70 -1.24 -0.40
N GLY A 97 6.03 -1.68 -1.48
CA GLY A 97 5.17 -2.86 -1.44
C GLY A 97 5.93 -4.16 -1.18
N ILE A 98 7.11 -4.35 -1.77
CA ILE A 98 7.97 -5.51 -1.51
C ILE A 98 8.41 -5.54 -0.04
N ILE A 99 8.89 -4.41 0.49
CA ILE A 99 9.30 -4.31 1.89
C ILE A 99 8.13 -4.63 2.83
N ALA A 100 6.94 -4.12 2.55
CA ALA A 100 5.73 -4.45 3.32
C ALA A 100 5.42 -5.96 3.30
N GLY A 101 5.42 -6.56 2.11
CA GLY A 101 5.17 -7.99 1.94
C GLY A 101 6.20 -8.87 2.66
N LEU A 102 7.48 -8.52 2.60
CA LEU A 102 8.55 -9.25 3.30
C LEU A 102 8.42 -9.16 4.82
N ILE A 103 8.15 -7.96 5.36
CA ILE A 103 7.96 -7.78 6.81
C ILE A 103 6.71 -8.53 7.27
N MET A 104 5.61 -8.44 6.51
CA MET A 104 4.38 -9.16 6.84
C MET A 104 4.59 -10.68 6.82
N ASN A 105 5.29 -11.20 5.81
CA ASN A 105 5.61 -12.62 5.73
C ASN A 105 6.44 -13.08 6.93
N TYR A 106 7.46 -12.31 7.32
CA TYR A 106 8.31 -12.65 8.47
C TYR A 106 7.56 -12.61 9.81
N VAL A 107 6.73 -11.57 10.03
CA VAL A 107 6.09 -11.33 11.34
C VAL A 107 4.83 -12.17 11.53
N TYR A 108 4.01 -12.33 10.51
CA TYR A 108 2.67 -12.93 10.64
C TYR A 108 2.55 -14.30 9.98
N VAL A 109 3.09 -14.47 8.76
CA VAL A 109 2.90 -15.72 8.02
C VAL A 109 3.82 -16.82 8.54
N LYS A 110 5.13 -16.57 8.57
CA LYS A 110 6.12 -17.57 9.01
C LYS A 110 5.96 -17.95 10.48
N LYS A 111 5.52 -16.99 11.30
CA LYS A 111 5.18 -17.23 12.70
C LYS A 111 4.01 -18.22 12.82
N ALA A 112 2.93 -17.99 12.06
CA ALA A 112 1.79 -18.90 12.04
C ALA A 112 2.16 -20.32 11.56
N GLU A 113 3.04 -20.44 10.56
CA GLU A 113 3.53 -21.74 10.07
C GLU A 113 4.38 -22.51 11.10
N THR A 114 5.09 -21.79 11.97
CA THR A 114 5.97 -22.43 12.98
C THR A 114 5.17 -22.87 14.21
N GLU A 115 4.02 -22.25 14.48
CA GLU A 115 3.15 -22.54 15.61
C GLU A 115 2.03 -23.55 15.29
N ALA A 116 1.86 -23.92 14.01
CA ALA A 116 0.91 -24.93 13.52
C ALA A 116 1.54 -26.34 13.47
#